data_AF-A0A8I2YLL2-F1
#
_entry.id   AF-A0A8I2YLL2-F1
#
_cell.length_a   1.000
_cell.length_b   1.000
_cell.length_c   1.000
_cell.angle_alpha   90.00
_cell.angle_beta   90.00
_cell.angle_gamma   90.00
#
_symmetry.space_group_name_H-M   'P 1'
#
loop_
_entity.id
_entity.type
_entity.pdbx_description
1 polymer ?
#
loop_
_entity_poly.entity_id
_entity_poly.type
_entity_poly.pdbx_seq_one_letter_code
_entity_poly.pdbx_strand_id
1 'polypeptide(L)' 'MEGIYPITIVNSRQAKISVSIAITGETGGEEDTFFEMNPGDSGTWKRGHMQVAMVYLHDAGETRIMTIPTGGADYHIT' A
#
# COMPACT_ATOMS: atom_id res chain seq x y z
N MET A 1 20.58 12.84 7.30
CA MET A 1 19.11 12.92 7.33
C MET A 1 18.59 11.82 6.42
N GLU A 2 18.03 10.75 6.98
CA GLU A 2 17.28 9.80 6.15
C GLU A 2 15.99 10.48 5.71
N GLY A 3 15.80 10.59 4.40
CA GLY A 3 14.62 11.24 3.83
C GLY A 3 13.35 10.45 4.16
N ILE A 4 12.25 11.14 4.40
CA ILE A 4 10.93 10.50 4.36
C ILE A 4 10.66 10.20 2.88
N TYR A 5 10.55 8.92 2.54
CA TYR A 5 10.25 8.50 1.17
C TYR A 5 8.78 8.07 1.08
N PRO A 6 7.89 8.94 0.60
CA PRO A 6 6.48 8.60 0.49
C PRO A 6 6.27 7.48 -0.52
N ILE A 7 5.33 6.58 -0.24
CA ILE A 7 4.89 5.56 -1.18
C ILE A 7 3.50 5.91 -1.64
N THR A 8 3.28 5.85 -2.96
CA THR A 8 1.98 6.04 -3.58
C THR A 8 1.51 4.71 -4.14
N ILE A 9 0.29 4.30 -3.81
CA ILE A 9 -0.37 3.17 -4.46
C ILE A 9 -1.48 3.74 -5.34
N VAL A 10 -1.58 3.24 -6.57
CA VAL A 10 -2.57 3.66 -7.56
C VAL A 10 -3.42 2.45 -7.96
N ASN A 11 -4.73 2.53 -7.78
CA ASN A 11 -5.64 1.49 -8.25
C ASN A 11 -5.90 1.66 -9.75
N SER A 12 -5.19 0.88 -10.57
CA SER A 12 -5.36 0.89 -12.03
C SER A 12 -6.37 -0.16 -12.51
N ARG A 13 -7.02 -0.89 -11.60
CA ARG A 13 -8.06 -1.88 -11.91
C ARG A 13 -9.39 -1.19 -12.17
N GLN A 14 -10.30 -1.92 -12.82
CA GLN A 14 -11.71 -1.54 -12.99
C GLN A 14 -12.59 -1.98 -11.79
N ALA A 15 -11.97 -2.39 -10.68
CA ALA A 15 -12.64 -2.83 -9.48
C ALA A 15 -12.01 -2.18 -8.24
N LYS A 16 -12.76 -2.18 -7.13
CA LYS A 16 -12.29 -1.70 -5.82
C LYS A 16 -11.14 -2.56 -5.29
N ILE A 17 -10.20 -1.93 -4.59
CA ILE A 17 -9.17 -2.63 -3.81
C ILE A 17 -9.22 -2.17 -2.34
N SER A 18 -8.70 -3.01 -1.44
CA SER A 18 -8.44 -2.62 -0.05
C SER A 18 -6.96 -2.76 0.24
N VAL A 19 -6.34 -1.72 0.78
CA VAL A 19 -4.89 -1.64 1.01
C VAL A 19 -4.63 -1.47 2.51
N SER A 20 -3.71 -2.26 3.05
CA SER A 20 -3.10 -2.05 4.36
C SER A 20 -1.58 -1.98 4.20
N ILE A 21 -0.93 -1.10 4.96
CA ILE A 21 0.53 -0.92 4.90
C ILE A 21 1.11 -1.13 6.30
N ALA A 22 2.00 -2.11 6.42
CA ALA A 22 2.69 -2.45 7.65
C ALA A 22 4.20 -2.19 7.53
N ILE A 23 4.87 -1.98 8.67
CA ILE A 23 6.33 -1.89 8.76
C ILE A 23 6.90 -3.30 8.93
N THR A 24 7.96 -3.64 8.19
CA THR A 24 8.67 -4.90 8.43
C THR A 24 9.33 -4.89 9.81
N GLY A 25 8.90 -5.79 10.70
CA GLY A 25 9.52 -5.99 12.02
C GLY A 25 8.82 -5.28 13.18
N GLU A 26 7.75 -4.51 12.92
CA GLU A 26 6.89 -3.94 13.96
C GLU A 26 5.43 -4.33 13.67
N THR A 27 4.81 -5.08 14.58
CA THR A 27 3.36 -5.37 14.57
C THR A 27 2.70 -4.62 15.72
N GLY A 28 1.59 -3.91 15.45
CA GLY A 28 0.73 -3.34 16.50
C GLY A 28 0.71 -1.81 16.65
N GLY A 29 0.85 -1.06 15.56
CA GLY A 29 0.58 0.39 15.54
C GLY A 29 -0.82 0.72 15.00
N GLU A 30 -1.28 1.97 15.15
CA GLU A 30 -2.58 2.49 14.65
C GLU A 30 -2.82 2.34 13.12
N GLU A 31 -1.90 1.68 12.39
CA GLU A 31 -1.85 1.57 10.93
C GLU A 31 -2.31 0.21 10.36
N ASP A 32 -2.88 -0.68 11.18
CA ASP A 32 -3.52 -1.93 10.73
C ASP A 32 -4.93 -1.69 10.11
N THR A 33 -5.19 -0.51 9.57
CA THR A 33 -6.49 -0.16 8.97
C THR A 33 -6.48 -0.38 7.47
N PHE A 34 -7.49 -1.05 6.94
CA PHE A 34 -7.68 -1.18 5.49
C PHE A 34 -8.26 0.10 4.90
N PHE A 35 -7.58 0.65 3.90
CA PHE A 35 -8.05 1.76 3.09
C PHE A 35 -8.71 1.22 1.83
N GLU A 36 -9.97 1.56 1.60
CA GLU A 36 -10.65 1.23 0.34
C GLU A 36 -10.30 2.24 -0.75
N MET A 37 -10.05 1.74 -1.96
CA MET A 37 -9.72 2.56 -3.13
C MET A 37 -10.55 2.13 -4.33
N ASN A 38 -11.33 3.05 -4.89
CA ASN A 38 -12.09 2.84 -6.12
C ASN A 38 -11.18 2.84 -7.35
N PRO A 39 -11.68 2.39 -8.52
CA PRO A 39 -10.94 2.52 -9.78
C PRO A 39 -10.44 3.95 -10.04
N GLY A 40 -9.13 4.09 -10.25
CA GLY A 40 -8.48 5.39 -10.50
C GLY A 40 -8.04 6.14 -9.24
N ASP A 41 -8.42 5.70 -8.04
CA ASP A 41 -7.98 6.32 -6.79
C ASP A 41 -6.48 6.10 -6.56
N SER A 42 -5.85 7.04 -5.84
CA SER A 42 -4.49 6.92 -5.34
C SER A 42 -4.40 7.31 -3.88
N GLY A 43 -3.48 6.68 -3.14
CA GLY A 43 -3.19 6.98 -1.75
C GLY A 43 -1.68 7.14 -1.56
N THR A 44 -1.27 8.07 -0.70
CA THR A 44 0.15 8.29 -0.38
C THR A 44 0.40 8.15 1.12
N TRP A 45 1.35 7.30 1.48
CA TRP A 45 1.76 7.07 2.87
C TRP A 45 3.21 7.51 3.07
N LYS A 46 3.41 8.43 4.02
CA LYS A 46 4.74 9.00 4.34
C LYS A 46 5.37 8.21 5.49
N ARG A 47 6.32 7.31 5.22
CA ARG A 47 7.14 6.67 6.28
C ARG A 47 8.61 6.52 5.85
N GLY A 48 9.51 6.35 6.82
CA GLY A 48 10.97 6.32 6.61
C GLY A 48 11.59 4.92 6.46
N HIS A 49 10.81 3.84 6.58
CA HIS A 49 11.31 2.45 6.62
C HIS A 49 10.75 1.58 5.48
N MET A 50 11.28 0.36 5.33
CA MET A 50 10.72 -0.68 4.45
C MET A 50 9.27 -0.97 4.84
N GLN A 51 8.40 -1.05 3.82
CA GLN A 51 6.96 -1.26 4.01
C GLN A 51 6.52 -2.57 3.35
N VAL A 52 5.51 -3.21 3.92
CA VAL A 52 4.77 -4.30 3.30
C VAL A 52 3.37 -3.81 3.01
N ALA A 53 2.97 -3.81 1.74
CA ALA A 53 1.59 -3.54 1.36
C ALA A 53 0.84 -4.86 1.18
N MET A 54 -0.31 -4.96 1.84
CA MET A 54 -1.29 -6.03 1.66
C MET A 54 -2.47 -5.45 0.89
N VAL A 55 -2.77 -6.03 -0.28
CA VAL A 55 -3.79 -5.53 -1.19
C VAL A 55 -4.81 -6.63 -1.45
N TYR A 56 -6.05 -6.43 -1.02
CA TYR A 56 -7.17 -7.29 -1.36
C TYR A 56 -7.84 -6.79 -2.65
N LEU A 57 -7.95 -7.68 -3.63
CA LEU A 57 -8.56 -7.43 -4.93
C LEU A 57 -10.00 -7.94 -4.92
N HIS A 58 -10.99 -7.04 -4.93
CA HIS A 58 -12.40 -7.41 -4.73
C HIS A 58 -12.97 -8.25 -5.89
N ASP A 59 -12.47 -8.05 -7.11
CA ASP A 59 -12.92 -8.76 -8.30
C ASP A 59 -12.37 -10.19 -8.41
N ALA A 60 -11.10 -10.37 -8.02
CA ALA A 60 -10.44 -11.67 -8.03
C ALA A 60 -10.66 -12.47 -6.73
N GLY A 61 -11.09 -11.80 -5.65
CA GLY A 61 -11.20 -12.40 -4.33
C GLY A 61 -9.86 -12.85 -3.74
N GLU A 62 -8.74 -12.24 -4.18
CA GLU A 62 -7.38 -12.62 -3.79
C GLU A 62 -6.65 -11.50 -3.02
N THR A 63 -5.72 -11.89 -2.16
CA THR A 63 -4.82 -10.95 -1.46
C THR A 63 -3.41 -11.06 -2.03
N ARG A 64 -2.85 -9.92 -2.43
CA ARG A 64 -1.45 -9.79 -2.84
C ARG A 64 -0.65 -9.12 -1.72
N ILE A 65 0.55 -9.63 -1.46
CA ILE A 65 1.49 -9.05 -0.48
C ILE A 65 2.74 -8.65 -1.25
N MET A 66 3.17 -7.40 -1.08
CA MET A 66 4.36 -6.88 -1.74
C MET A 66 5.24 -6.09 -0.76
N THR A 67 6.54 -6.33 -0.83
CA THR A 67 7.54 -5.53 -0.11
C THR A 67 7.90 -4.32 -0.96
N ILE A 68 7.79 -3.14 -0.35
CA ILE A 68 8.08 -1.87 -0.99
C ILE A 68 9.44 -1.36 -0.46
N PRO A 69 10.48 -1.32 -1.31
CA PRO A 69 11.76 -0.77 -0.92
C PRO A 69 11.66 0.71 -0.57
N THR A 70 12.54 1.18 0.30
CA THR A 70 12.71 2.60 0.61
C THR A 70 13.13 3.36 -0.67
N GLY A 71 12.57 4.55 -0.89
CA GLY A 71 12.95 5.40 -2.02
C GLY A 71 11.84 6.00 -2.88
N GLY A 72 10.56 5.79 -2.54
CA GLY A 72 9.43 6.50 -3.13
C GLY A 72 9.20 6.20 -4.61
N ALA A 73 8.49 5.11 -4.86
CA ALA A 73 7.97 4.77 -6.18
C ALA A 73 6.44 4.75 -6.13
N ASP A 74 5.83 5.05 -7.28
CA ASP A 74 4.41 4.85 -7.51
C ASP A 74 4.18 3.37 -7.89
N TYR A 75 3.31 2.70 -7.14
CA TYR A 75 2.95 1.30 -7.37
C TYR A 75 1.56 1.20 -7.98
N HIS A 76 1.50 0.69 -9.21
CA HIS A 76 0.25 0.48 -9.92
C HIS A 76 -0.27 -0.93 -9.68
N ILE A 77 -1.45 -1.03 -9.07
CA ILE A 77 -2.16 -2.30 -8.92
C ILE A 77 -2.99 -2.54 -10.18
N THR A 78 -2.63 -3.57 -10.93
CA THR A 78 -3.28 -4.01 -12.19
C THR A 78 -3.96 -5.35 -12.03
#